data_AF-A0A410UN05-F1
#
_entry.id   AF-A0A410UN05-F1
#
_cell.length_a   1.000
_cell.length_b   1.000
_cell.length_c   1.000
_cell.angle_alpha   90.00
_cell.angle_beta   90.00
_cell.angle_gamma   90.00
#
_symmetry.space_group_name_H-M   'P 1'
#
loop_
_entity.id
_entity.type
_entity.pdbx_description
1 polymer ?
#
loop_
_entity_poly.entity_id
_entity_poly.type
_entity_poly.pdbx_seq_one_letter_code
_entity_poly.pdbx_strand_id
1 'polypeptide(L)' 'MHSTFQASDSGQAVIQNATAIGHEKLVVTLQTEGSSSLEFQIREDTGSQDVVSSSITINQECLQALVQWLRQQGAVD' A
#
# COMPACT_ATOMS: atom_id res chain seq x y z
N MET A 1 15.08 -11.68 -7.17
CA MET A 1 14.30 -11.00 -6.12
C MET A 1 13.13 -11.89 -5.77
N HIS A 2 12.85 -12.07 -4.47
CA HIS A 2 11.70 -12.85 -3.99
C HIS A 2 10.77 -11.86 -3.28
N SER A 3 9.60 -11.60 -3.86
CA SER A 3 8.59 -10.70 -3.30
C SER A 3 7.41 -11.54 -2.84
N THR A 4 7.00 -11.36 -1.60
CA THR A 4 5.81 -12.01 -1.03
C THR A 4 4.68 -11.01 -0.95
N PHE A 5 3.50 -11.40 -1.46
CA PHE A 5 2.27 -10.62 -1.34
C PHE A 5 1.40 -11.25 -0.24
N GLN A 6 0.98 -10.43 0.73
CA GLN A 6 0.04 -10.82 1.77
C GLN A 6 -1.19 -9.92 1.67
N ALA A 7 -2.30 -10.45 1.17
CA ALA A 7 -3.61 -9.83 1.32
C ALA A 7 -4.18 -10.22 2.69
N SER A 8 -4.60 -9.25 3.49
CA SER A 8 -5.33 -9.51 4.73
C SER A 8 -6.81 -9.16 4.57
N ASP A 9 -7.65 -9.90 5.29
CA ASP A 9 -9.09 -9.61 5.41
C ASP A 9 -9.35 -8.27 6.14
N SER A 10 -8.29 -7.62 6.66
CA SER A 10 -8.36 -6.34 7.39
C SER A 10 -8.32 -5.10 6.49
N GLY A 11 -8.29 -5.26 5.16
CA GLY A 11 -8.17 -4.15 4.21
C GLY A 11 -6.73 -3.67 4.01
N GLN A 12 -5.75 -4.44 4.48
CA GLN A 12 -4.32 -4.16 4.32
C GLN A 12 -3.67 -5.18 3.39
N ALA A 13 -2.85 -4.68 2.46
CA ALA A 13 -1.96 -5.45 1.61
C ALA A 13 -0.50 -5.05 1.88
N VAL A 14 0.38 -6.04 2.03
CA VAL A 14 1.81 -5.80 2.28
C VAL A 14 2.64 -6.48 1.20
N ILE A 15 3.54 -5.70 0.58
CA ILE A 15 4.60 -6.18 -0.30
C ILE A 15 5.91 -5.99 0.44
N GLN A 16 6.66 -7.06 0.66
CA GLN A 16 7.95 -7.02 1.35
C GLN A 16 9.08 -7.46 0.43
N ASN A 17 10.18 -6.74 0.48
CA ASN A 17 11.44 -7.05 -0.18
C ASN A 17 12.55 -7.22 0.86
N ALA A 18 13.31 -8.31 0.78
CA ALA A 18 14.50 -8.52 1.60
C ALA A 18 15.71 -7.91 0.90
N THR A 19 16.43 -7.03 1.58
CA THR A 19 17.65 -6.38 1.10
C THR A 19 18.86 -6.85 1.91
N ALA A 20 20.06 -6.44 1.50
CA ALA A 20 21.29 -6.77 2.22
C ALA A 20 21.37 -6.14 3.62
N ILE A 21 20.54 -5.14 3.91
CA ILE A 21 20.59 -4.34 5.14
C ILE A 21 19.32 -4.44 5.99
N GLY A 22 18.32 -5.24 5.57
CA GLY A 22 17.05 -5.38 6.27
C GLY A 22 15.89 -5.74 5.36
N HIS A 23 14.68 -5.33 5.74
CA HIS A 23 13.49 -5.46 4.91
C HIS A 23 12.89 -4.10 4.57
N GLU A 24 12.47 -3.95 3.32
CA GLU A 24 11.65 -2.84 2.86
C GLU A 24 10.22 -3.36 2.66
N LYS A 25 9.22 -2.64 3.16
CA LYS A 25 7.81 -3.00 3.06
C LYS A 25 7.03 -1.85 2.44
N LEU A 26 6.25 -2.15 1.42
CA LEU A 26 5.15 -1.28 0.98
C LEU A 26 3.87 -1.81 1.62
N VAL A 27 3.30 -1.02 2.52
CA VAL A 27 2.04 -1.32 3.20
C VAL A 27 0.95 -0.44 2.59
N VAL A 28 -0.09 -1.07 2.08
CA VAL A 28 -1.27 -0.40 1.52
C VAL A 28 -2.45 -0.70 2.42
N THR A 29 -3.09 0.33 2.97
CA THR A 29 -4.20 0.18 3.91
C THR A 29 -5.42 0.92 3.40
N LEU A 30 -6.55 0.22 3.29
CA LEU A 30 -7.86 0.83 3.11
C LEU A 30 -8.38 1.30 4.47
N GLN A 31 -8.43 2.61 4.68
CA GLN A 31 -8.99 3.23 5.87
C GLN A 31 -10.52 3.22 5.75
N THR A 32 -11.20 2.41 6.56
CA THR A 32 -12.66 2.26 6.51
C THR A 32 -13.40 3.13 7.52
N GLU A 33 -12.71 3.70 8.51
CA GLU A 33 -13.33 4.59 9.50
C GLU A 33 -13.31 6.05 9.03
N GLY A 34 -14.49 6.68 8.95
CA GLY A 34 -14.67 8.10 8.65
C GLY A 34 -14.82 8.41 7.16
N SER A 35 -13.79 8.15 6.36
CA SER A 35 -13.79 8.40 4.90
C SER A 35 -12.94 7.35 4.20
N SER A 36 -13.53 6.61 3.26
CA SER A 36 -12.84 5.55 2.51
C SER A 36 -11.62 6.11 1.77
N SER A 37 -10.44 5.97 2.37
CA SER A 37 -9.18 6.48 1.82
C SER A 37 -8.16 5.34 1.77
N LEU A 38 -7.21 5.46 0.85
CA LEU A 38 -6.13 4.48 0.71
C LEU A 38 -4.84 5.12 1.18
N GLU A 39 -4.18 4.49 2.13
CA GLU A 39 -2.87 4.92 2.63
C GLU A 39 -1.78 3.98 2.11
N PHE A 40 -0.73 4.55 1.54
CA PHE A 40 0.48 3.86 1.12
C PHE A 40 1.61 4.26 2.06
N GLN A 41 2.24 3.30 2.70
CA GLN A 41 3.40 3.53 3.57
C GLN A 41 4.58 2.71 3.06
N ILE A 42 5.72 3.37 2.90
CA ILE A 42 7.01 2.70 2.74
C ILE A 42 7.61 2.58 4.15
N ARG A 43 7.93 1.36 4.54
CA ARG A 43 8.52 1.05 5.83
C ARG A 43 9.85 0.36 5.63
N GLU A 44 10.80 0.70 6.49
CA GLU A 44 12.12 0.10 6.54
C GLU A 44 12.31 -0.58 7.89
N ASP A 45 12.62 -1.86 7.83
CA ASP A 45 12.93 -2.69 8.98
C ASP A 45 14.43 -2.96 8.97
N THR A 46 15.14 -2.19 9.79
CA THR A 46 16.61 -2.28 9.95
C THR A 46 17.01 -3.20 11.11
N GLY A 47 16.11 -4.09 11.55
CA GLY A 47 16.39 -5.09 12.59
C GLY A 47 16.26 -4.60 14.03
N SER A 48 15.89 -3.32 14.24
CA SER A 48 15.65 -2.78 15.59
C SER A 48 14.30 -2.06 15.72
N GLN A 49 13.79 -1.43 14.66
CA GLN A 49 12.44 -0.84 14.58
C GLN A 49 11.93 -0.81 13.13
N ASP A 50 10.61 -0.94 12.97
CA ASP A 50 9.89 -0.75 11.71
C ASP A 50 9.59 0.77 11.59
N VAL A 51 10.35 1.46 10.75
CA VAL A 51 10.26 2.92 10.59
C VAL A 51 9.45 3.23 9.34
N VAL A 52 8.41 4.08 9.45
CA VAL A 52 7.72 4.62 8.27
C VAL A 52 8.63 5.68 7.66
N SER A 53 9.24 5.36 6.52
CA SER A 53 10.13 6.29 5.80
C SER A 53 9.33 7.26 4.92
N SER A 54 8.17 6.84 4.42
CA SER A 54 7.26 7.72 3.66
C SER A 54 5.81 7.27 3.78
N SER A 55 4.87 8.21 3.71
CA SER A 55 3.43 7.93 3.63
C SER A 55 2.75 8.86 2.61
N ILE A 56 1.83 8.29 1.83
CA ILE A 56 0.96 9.01 0.89
C ILE A 56 -0.47 8.52 1.10
N THR A 57 -1.41 9.44 1.24
CA THR A 57 -2.84 9.13 1.35
C THR A 57 -3.56 9.58 0.09
N ILE A 58 -4.34 8.68 -0.51
CA ILE A 58 -5.30 8.98 -1.59
C ILE A 58 -6.68 9.01 -0.96
N ASN A 59 -7.34 10.16 -1.00
CA ASN A 59 -8.71 10.29 -0.53
C ASN A 59 -9.70 9.57 -1.46
N GLN A 60 -10.95 9.46 -1.02
CA GLN A 60 -12.00 8.75 -1.75
C GLN A 60 -12.22 9.29 -3.17
N GLU A 61 -12.26 10.61 -3.33
CA GLU A 61 -12.54 11.27 -4.60
C GLU A 61 -11.45 10.98 -5.64
N CYS A 62 -10.17 11.10 -5.24
CA CYS A 62 -9.03 10.78 -6.09
C CYS A 62 -8.99 9.28 -6.42
N LEU A 63 -9.34 8.40 -5.48
CA LEU A 63 -9.41 6.97 -5.73
C LEU A 63 -10.50 6.62 -6.75
N GLN A 64 -11.68 7.25 -6.63
CA GLN A 64 -12.76 7.08 -7.60
C GLN A 64 -12.36 7.56 -9.00
N ALA A 65 -11.72 8.72 -9.10
CA ALA A 65 -11.21 9.24 -10.37
C ALA A 65 -10.16 8.30 -11.01
N LEU A 66 -9.25 7.75 -10.20
CA LEU A 66 -8.27 6.77 -10.65
C LEU A 66 -8.94 5.50 -11.20
N VAL A 67 -9.89 4.93 -10.46
CA VAL A 67 -10.61 3.72 -10.90
C VAL A 67 -11.41 3.99 -12.18
N GLN A 68 -12.05 5.16 -12.28
CA GLN A 68 -12.75 5.56 -13.49
C GLN A 68 -11.80 5.68 -14.69
N TRP A 69 -10.62 6.27 -14.49
CA TRP A 69 -9.60 6.35 -15.52
C TRP A 69 -9.09 4.95 -15.94
N LEU A 70 -8.84 4.05 -14.98
CA LEU A 70 -8.42 2.67 -15.26
C LEU A 70 -9.46 1.89 -16.08
N ARG A 71 -10.75 2.07 -15.79
CA ARG A 71 -11.84 1.49 -16.60
C ARG A 71 -11.84 2.04 -18.03
N GLN A 72 -11.59 3.34 -18.22
CA GLN A 72 -11.47 3.93 -19.55
C GLN A 72 -10.28 3.36 -20.34
N GLN A 73 -9.23 2.91 -19.66
CA GLN A 73 -8.09 2.23 -20.28
C GLN A 73 -8.34 0.72 -20.50
N GLY A 74 -9.48 0.16 -20.07
CA GLY A 74 -9.75 -1.27 -20.13
C GLY A 74 -8.88 -2.11 -19.19
N ALA A 75 -8.29 -1.49 -18.16
CA ALA A 75 -7.43 -2.17 -17.19
C ALA A 75 -8.23 -2.84 -16.06
N VAL A 76 -9.49 -2.42 -15.88
CA VAL A 76 -10.42 -2.92 -14.87
C VAL A 76 -11.79 -3.00 -15.53
N ASP A 77 -12.50 -4.12 -15.34
CA ASP A 77 -13.87 -4.33 -15.81
C ASP A 77 -14.93 -3.64 -14.91
#